data_AF-A0A2D9RFV5-F1
#
_entry.id   AF-A0A2D9RFV5-F1
#
_cell.length_a   1.000
_cell.length_b   1.000
_cell.length_c   1.000
_cell.angle_alpha   90.00
_cell.angle_beta   90.00
_cell.angle_gamma   90.00
#
_symmetry.space_group_name_H-M   'P 1'
#
loop_
_entity.id
_entity.type
_entity.pdbx_description
1 polymer ?
#
loop_
_entity_poly.entity_id
_entity_poly.type
_entity_poly.pdbx_seq_one_letter_code
_entity_poly.pdbx_strand_id
1 'polypeptide(L)' 'MRKPLTIVILLAYVVGYIALAATIGSWLAESPVWMQIGYFAVAGIIWVFPLKPLFKWGNKGS' A
#
# COMPACT_ATOMS: atom_id res chain seq x y z
N MET A 1 -5.88 -7.33 -23.41
CA MET A 1 -6.59 -6.24 -22.69
C MET A 1 -6.29 -6.18 -21.17
N ARG A 2 -5.23 -6.84 -20.65
CA ARG A 2 -4.97 -6.93 -19.18
C ARG A 2 -4.18 -5.76 -18.59
N LYS A 3 -3.44 -5.01 -19.42
CA LYS A 3 -2.64 -3.85 -19.03
C LYS A 3 -3.45 -2.73 -18.36
N PRO A 4 -4.56 -2.21 -18.94
CA PRO A 4 -5.35 -1.17 -18.28
C PRO A 4 -5.99 -1.66 -16.98
N LEU A 5 -6.46 -2.91 -16.93
CA LEU A 5 -7.04 -3.50 -15.73
C LEU A 5 -6.02 -3.62 -14.58
N THR A 6 -4.77 -3.96 -14.90
CA THR A 6 -3.68 -4.01 -13.90
C THR A 6 -3.42 -2.62 -13.31
N ILE A 7 -3.45 -1.57 -14.13
CA ILE A 7 -3.27 -0.19 -13.68
C ILE A 7 -4.42 0.24 -12.76
N VAL A 8 -5.66 -0.05 -13.13
CA VAL A 8 -6.84 0.28 -12.30
C VAL A 8 -6.76 -0.43 -10.94
N ILE A 9 -6.39 -1.71 -10.90
CA ILE A 9 -6.24 -2.46 -9.65
C ILE A 9 -5.10 -1.87 -8.80
N LEU A 10 -3.98 -1.50 -9.42
CA LEU A 10 -2.87 -0.86 -8.72
C LEU A 10 -3.29 0.48 -8.10
N LEU A 11 -4.01 1.32 -8.85
CA LEU A 11 -4.51 2.60 -8.36
C LEU A 11 -5.50 2.41 -7.20
N ALA A 12 -6.46 1.49 -7.35
CA ALA A 12 -7.41 1.17 -6.29
C ALA A 12 -6.69 0.67 -5.02
N TYR A 13 -5.66 -0.17 -5.19
CA TYR A 13 -4.82 -0.63 -4.09
C TYR A 13 -4.10 0.54 -3.39
N VAL A 14 -3.44 1.43 -4.13
CA VAL A 14 -2.71 2.57 -3.56
C VAL A 14 -3.66 3.50 -2.81
N VAL A 15 -4.81 3.82 -3.39
CA VAL A 15 -5.82 4.67 -2.72
C VAL A 15 -6.34 4.00 -1.44
N GLY A 16 -6.68 2.72 -1.50
CA GLY A 16 -7.13 1.97 -0.33
C GLY A 16 -6.06 1.87 0.75
N TYR A 17 -4.80 1.64 0.35
CA TYR A 17 -3.67 1.58 1.26
C TYR A 17 -3.42 2.92 1.96
N ILE A 18 -3.41 4.02 1.21
CA ILE A 18 -3.24 5.37 1.77
C ILE A 18 -4.38 5.69 2.73
N ALA A 19 -5.64 5.38 2.38
CA ALA A 19 -6.77 5.61 3.26
C ALA A 19 -6.62 4.85 4.59
N LEU A 20 -6.33 3.55 4.53
CA LEU A 20 -6.10 2.74 5.73
C LEU A 20 -4.92 3.25 6.56
N ALA A 21 -3.81 3.56 5.91
CA ALA A 21 -2.62 4.07 6.58
C ALA A 21 -2.85 5.46 7.21
N ALA A 22 -3.64 6.32 6.58
CA ALA A 22 -4.00 7.61 7.14
C ALA A 22 -4.94 7.45 8.34
N THR A 23 -5.93 6.56 8.26
CA THR A 23 -6.87 6.28 9.36
C THR A 23 -6.17 5.66 10.57
N ILE A 24 -5.28 4.69 10.38
CA ILE A 24 -4.53 4.10 11.49
C ILE A 24 -3.51 5.11 12.02
N GLY A 25 -2.86 5.86 11.14
CA GLY A 25 -1.90 6.90 11.51
C GLY A 25 -2.52 8.01 12.36
N SER A 26 -3.79 8.38 12.10
CA SER A 26 -4.48 9.40 12.91
C SER A 26 -4.75 8.93 14.34
N TRP A 27 -4.99 7.64 14.57
CA TRP A 27 -5.11 7.07 15.92
C TRP A 27 -3.76 7.09 16.67
N LEU A 28 -2.65 7.01 15.94
CA LEU A 28 -1.30 7.08 16.52
C LEU A 28 -0.76 8.52 16.65
N ALA A 29 -1.50 9.54 16.18
CA ALA A 29 -1.03 10.93 16.20
C ALA A 29 -0.78 11.45 17.62
N GLU A 30 -1.58 11.02 18.60
CA GLU A 30 -1.42 11.37 20.01
C GLU A 30 -0.47 10.41 20.77
N SER A 31 -0.01 9.35 20.10
CA SER A 31 0.88 8.36 20.70
C SER A 31 2.33 8.84 20.75
N PRO A 32 3.16 8.27 21.65
CA PRO A 32 4.58 8.61 21.75
C PRO A 32 5.33 8.44 20.42
N VAL A 33 6.34 9.29 20.20
CA VAL A 33 7.14 9.35 18.96
C VAL A 33 7.72 7.99 18.54
N TRP A 34 8.16 7.16 19.49
CA TRP A 34 8.71 5.84 19.18
C TRP A 34 7.68 4.90 18.53
N MET A 35 6.40 5.01 18.91
CA MET A 35 5.32 4.22 18.32
C MET A 35 5.01 4.71 16.90
N GLN A 36 5.05 6.02 16.67
CA GLN A 36 4.93 6.60 15.34
C GLN A 36 6.05 6.15 14.41
N ILE A 37 7.30 6.15 14.89
CA ILE A 37 8.46 5.65 14.11
C ILE A 37 8.26 4.18 13.73
N GLY A 38 7.88 3.33 14.69
CA GLY A 38 7.59 1.92 14.42
C GLY A 38 6.48 1.74 13.38
N TYR A 39 5.40 2.51 13.52
CA TYR A 39 4.29 2.50 12.57
C TYR A 39 4.72 2.91 11.16
N PHE A 40 5.41 4.04 11.01
CA PHE A 40 5.87 4.51 9.70
C PHE A 40 6.89 3.56 9.06
N ALA A 41 7.76 2.92 9.85
CA ALA A 41 8.67 1.90 9.35
C ALA A 41 7.91 0.68 8.81
N VAL A 42 6.93 0.17 9.57
CA VAL A 42 6.11 -0.99 9.17
C VAL A 42 5.23 -0.65 7.96
N ALA A 43 4.55 0.49 7.97
CA ALA A 43 3.76 0.98 6.85
C ALA A 43 4.65 1.21 5.59
N GLY A 44 5.88 1.67 5.77
CA GLY A 44 6.86 1.82 4.69
C GLY A 44 7.38 0.49 4.12
N ILE A 45 7.20 -0.65 4.81
CA ILE A 45 7.62 -1.97 4.32
C ILE A 45 6.42 -2.75 3.76
N ILE A 46 5.28 -2.70 4.44
CA ILE A 46 4.07 -3.47 4.07
C ILE A 46 3.55 -3.09 2.68
N TRP A 47 3.62 -1.82 2.28
CA TRP A 47 3.10 -1.37 0.98
C TRP A 47 3.79 -2.00 -0.23
N VAL A 48 5.01 -2.56 -0.06
CA VAL A 48 5.77 -3.20 -1.14
C VAL A 48 5.29 -4.62 -1.42
N PHE A 49 4.70 -5.29 -0.43
CA PHE A 49 4.31 -6.71 -0.51
C PHE A 49 3.39 -7.05 -1.71
N PRO A 50 2.36 -6.26 -2.03
CA PRO A 50 1.47 -6.56 -3.15
C PRO A 50 2.00 -6.11 -4.51
N LEU A 51 3.06 -5.29 -4.59
CA LEU A 51 3.60 -4.84 -5.89
C LEU A 51 4.13 -6.01 -6.73
N LYS A 52 4.92 -6.90 -6.13
CA LYS A 52 5.54 -8.05 -6.84
C LYS A 52 4.52 -8.98 -7.51
N PRO A 53 3.47 -9.47 -6.82
CA PRO A 53 2.48 -10.34 -7.45
C PRO A 53 1.63 -9.62 -8.51
N LEU A 54 1.27 -8.35 -8.27
CA LEU A 54 0.50 -7.54 -9.23
C LEU A 54 1.24 -7.34 -10.55
N PHE A 55 2.52 -6.97 -10.50
CA PHE A 55 3.33 -6.81 -11.71
C PHE A 55 3.52 -8.13 -12.45
N LYS A 56 3.72 -9.24 -11.73
CA LYS A 56 3.83 -10.58 -12.33
C LYS A 56 2.53 -11.01 -13.04
N TRP A 57 1.38 -10.63 -12.49
CA TRP A 57 0.07 -10.91 -13.11
C TRP A 57 -0.18 -10.06 -14.36
N GLY A 58 0.12 -8.76 -14.30
CA GLY A 58 -0.02 -7.86 -15.45
C GLY A 58 0.88 -8.24 -16.63
N ASN A 59 2.07 -8.79 -16.36
CA ASN A 59 3.04 -9.15 -17.39
C ASN A 59 2.85 -10.57 -17.98
N LYS A 60 2.14 -11.47 -17.29
CA LYS A 60 1.83 -12.84 -17.76
C LYS A 60 0.80 -12.92 -18.90
N GLY A 61 0.30 -11.78 -19.38
CA GLY A 61 -0.69 -11.70 -20.46
C GLY A 61 -0.13 -11.17 -21.78
N SER A 62 1.19 -11.22 -21.98
CA SER A 62 1.90 -10.91 -23.22
C SER A 62 2.52 -12.16 -23.81
#